data_AF-X0PAF2-F1
#
_entry.id   AF-X0PAF2-F1
#
_cell.length_a   1.000
_cell.length_b   1.000
_cell.length_c   1.000
_cell.angle_alpha   90.00
_cell.angle_beta   90.00
_cell.angle_gamma   90.00
#
_symmetry.space_group_name_H-M   'P 1'
#
loop_
_entity.id
_entity.type
_entity.pdbx_description
1 polymer ?
#
loop_
_entity_poly.entity_id
_entity_poly.type
_entity_poly.pdbx_seq_one_letter_code
_entity_poly.pdbx_strand_id
1 'polypeptide(L)'
;MDVIVNLGKLSDQLEETYHKILASFKDPVQRAIVYILAQSKLFSENAEMGIKDTELIKVLYDEDSKKYHKNKVQREIKILTEKGIITEIKRRPLQHLVDDRYL
;
A
#
# COMPACT_ATOMS: atom_id res chain seq x y z
N MET A 1 -23.49 6.76 13.69
CA MET A 1 -22.77 5.46 13.70
C MET A 1 -21.54 5.66 14.55
N ASP A 2 -21.34 4.80 15.55
CA ASP A 2 -20.29 4.94 16.55
C ASP A 2 -18.90 4.75 15.89
N VAL A 3 -17.98 5.68 16.15
CA VAL A 3 -16.62 5.69 15.54
C VAL A 3 -15.90 4.38 15.86
N ILE A 4 -16.14 3.82 17.05
CA ILE A 4 -15.56 2.56 17.52
C ILE A 4 -16.00 1.38 16.63
N VAL A 5 -17.27 1.33 16.25
CA VAL A 5 -17.81 0.26 15.39
C VAL A 5 -17.23 0.34 13.98
N ASN A 6 -16.94 1.54 13.47
CA ASN A 6 -16.32 1.72 12.16
C ASN A 6 -14.84 1.28 12.17
N LEU A 7 -14.09 1.66 13.20
CA LEU A 7 -12.69 1.25 13.36
C LEU A 7 -12.53 -0.26 13.51
N GLY A 8 -13.45 -0.93 14.23
CA GLY A 8 -13.46 -2.39 14.33
C GLY A 8 -13.58 -3.05 12.95
N LYS A 9 -14.53 -2.61 12.12
CA LYS A 9 -14.71 -3.15 10.76
C LYS A 9 -13.51 -2.93 9.85
N LEU A 10 -12.87 -1.75 9.92
CA LEU A 10 -11.67 -1.46 9.15
C LEU A 10 -10.49 -2.32 9.60
N SER A 11 -10.41 -2.63 10.90
CA SER A 11 -9.40 -3.55 11.44
C SER A 11 -9.59 -4.97 10.89
N ASP A 12 -10.82 -5.48 10.93
CA ASP A 12 -11.15 -6.81 10.41
C ASP A 12 -10.85 -6.89 8.91
N GLN A 13 -11.24 -5.86 8.15
CA GLN A 13 -10.95 -5.77 6.72
C GLN A 13 -9.44 -5.73 6.44
N LEU A 14 -8.67 -4.99 7.24
CA LEU A 14 -7.22 -4.94 7.09
C LEU A 14 -6.56 -6.30 7.34
N GLU A 15 -7.08 -7.09 8.29
CA GLU A 15 -6.59 -8.46 8.55
C GLU A 15 -6.88 -9.39 7.36
N GLU A 16 -8.08 -9.34 6.80
CA GLU A 16 -8.41 -10.08 5.58
C GLU A 16 -7.53 -9.68 4.39
N THR A 17 -7.35 -8.37 4.19
CA THR A 17 -6.45 -7.81 3.17
C THR A 17 -5.02 -8.32 3.38
N TYR A 18 -4.53 -8.36 4.61
CA TYR A 18 -3.20 -8.88 4.92
C TYR A 18 -3.04 -10.35 4.49
N HIS A 19 -4.01 -11.19 4.79
CA HIS A 19 -4.00 -12.60 4.38
C HIS A 19 -4.04 -12.78 2.86
N LYS A 20 -4.86 -11.99 2.15
CA LYS A 20 -4.90 -11.97 0.68
C LYS A 20 -3.54 -11.61 0.10
N ILE A 21 -2.91 -10.54 0.60
CA ILE A 21 -1.59 -10.09 0.15
C ILE A 21 -0.52 -11.15 0.43
N LEU A 22 -0.55 -11.80 1.60
CA LEU A 22 0.39 -12.88 1.90
C LEU A 22 0.27 -14.06 0.92
N ALA A 23 -0.95 -14.39 0.50
CA ALA A 23 -1.19 -15.46 -0.47
C ALA A 23 -0.79 -15.07 -1.91
N SER A 24 -1.00 -13.81 -2.30
CA SER A 24 -0.78 -13.34 -3.67
C SER A 24 0.67 -12.98 -4.00
N PHE A 25 1.47 -12.59 -3.01
CA PHE A 25 2.82 -12.04 -3.25
C PHE A 25 3.90 -12.84 -2.55
N LYS A 26 4.88 -13.33 -3.33
CA LYS A 26 6.06 -14.03 -2.79
C LYS A 26 7.19 -13.07 -2.41
N ASP A 27 7.34 -11.96 -3.14
CA ASP A 27 8.40 -10.99 -2.84
C ASP A 27 8.02 -10.17 -1.60
N PRO A 28 8.89 -10.08 -0.57
CA PRO A 28 8.58 -9.36 0.67
C PRO A 28 8.52 -7.84 0.50
N VAL A 29 9.22 -7.26 -0.48
CA VAL A 29 9.15 -5.82 -0.80
C VAL A 29 7.84 -5.50 -1.49
N GLN A 30 7.42 -6.31 -2.46
CA GLN A 30 6.11 -6.15 -3.10
C GLN A 30 4.97 -6.27 -2.07
N ARG A 31 5.05 -7.26 -1.16
CA ARG A 31 4.10 -7.41 -0.05
C ARG A 31 4.00 -6.14 0.78
N ALA A 32 5.13 -5.59 1.19
CA ALA A 32 5.16 -4.40 2.04
C ALA A 32 4.58 -3.17 1.32
N ILE A 33 4.91 -2.96 0.04
CA ILE A 33 4.36 -1.86 -0.78
C ILE A 33 2.84 -1.98 -0.86
N VAL A 34 2.33 -3.14 -1.26
CA VAL A 34 0.89 -3.37 -1.46
C VAL A 34 0.14 -3.23 -0.14
N TYR A 35 0.71 -3.73 0.96
CA TYR A 35 0.08 -3.64 2.27
C TYR A 35 -0.02 -2.20 2.80
N ILE A 36 1.02 -1.37 2.62
CA ILE A 36 0.98 0.04 2.99
C ILE A 36 -0.05 0.81 2.15
N LEU A 37 -0.12 0.53 0.84
CA LEU A 37 -1.12 1.14 -0.03
C LEU A 37 -2.55 0.70 0.32
N ALA A 38 -2.75 -0.55 0.73
CA ALA A 38 -4.03 -1.05 1.21
C ALA A 38 -4.45 -0.34 2.51
N GLN A 39 -3.57 -0.24 3.50
CA GLN A 39 -3.82 0.55 4.71
C GLN A 39 -4.18 2.00 4.35
N SER A 40 -3.37 2.63 3.50
CA SER A 40 -3.66 3.99 3.07
C SER A 40 -5.05 4.12 2.43
N LYS A 41 -5.47 3.16 1.61
CA LYS A 41 -6.76 3.20 0.93
C LYS A 41 -7.94 2.94 1.89
N LEU A 42 -7.78 2.03 2.84
CA LEU A 42 -8.83 1.70 3.83
C LEU A 42 -9.07 2.81 4.84
N PHE A 43 -8.01 3.53 5.24
CA PHE A 43 -8.07 4.51 6.33
C PHE A 43 -8.09 5.97 5.86
N SER A 44 -8.09 6.23 4.55
CA SER A 44 -8.22 7.60 4.01
C SER A 44 -9.66 7.91 3.64
N GLU A 45 -10.12 9.14 3.94
CA GLU A 45 -11.46 9.62 3.56
C GLU A 45 -11.64 9.71 2.03
N ASN A 46 -10.54 9.94 1.30
CA ASN A 46 -10.52 9.92 -0.16
C ASN A 46 -9.14 9.50 -0.68
N ALA A 47 -9.09 9.18 -1.97
CA ALA A 47 -7.90 8.72 -2.68
C ALA A 47 -6.71 9.69 -2.58
N GLU A 48 -6.94 11.01 -2.63
CA GLU A 48 -5.86 12.01 -2.64
C GLU A 48 -5.25 12.27 -1.26
N MET A 49 -5.96 11.93 -0.17
CA MET A 49 -5.45 11.99 1.20
C MET A 49 -4.57 10.80 1.56
N GLY A 50 -4.49 9.80 0.68
CA GLY A 50 -3.62 8.65 0.87
C GLY A 50 -2.12 8.99 0.87
N ILE A 51 -1.32 7.98 1.19
CA ILE A 51 0.14 8.05 1.25
C ILE A 51 0.73 8.35 -0.12
N LYS A 52 1.68 9.28 -0.18
CA LYS A 52 2.45 9.54 -1.40
C LYS A 52 3.55 8.51 -1.54
N ASP A 53 3.97 8.23 -2.77
CA ASP A 53 5.07 7.30 -3.04
C ASP A 53 6.35 7.67 -2.29
N THR A 54 6.65 8.98 -2.18
CA THR A 54 7.82 9.46 -1.44
C THR A 54 7.75 9.15 0.05
N GLU A 55 6.55 9.20 0.64
CA GLU A 55 6.31 8.90 2.05
C GLU A 55 6.36 7.38 2.27
N LEU A 56 5.75 6.59 1.39
CA LEU A 56 5.81 5.13 1.40
C LEU A 56 7.26 4.63 1.33
N ILE A 57 8.05 5.13 0.38
CA ILE A 57 9.46 4.75 0.22
C ILE A 57 10.25 5.10 1.49
N LYS A 58 9.96 6.26 2.10
CA LYS A 58 10.61 6.68 3.33
C LYS A 58 10.28 5.74 4.49
N VAL A 59 8.99 5.43 4.70
CA VAL A 59 8.55 4.50 5.76
C VAL A 59 9.26 3.15 5.66
N LEU A 60 9.29 2.56 4.45
CA LEU A 60 9.98 1.28 4.23
C LEU A 60 11.50 1.40 4.42
N TYR A 61 12.11 2.47 3.91
CA TYR A 61 13.55 2.68 4.06
C TYR A 61 13.97 2.84 5.53
N ASP A 62 13.17 3.54 6.32
CA ASP A 62 13.41 3.76 7.75
C ASP A 62 13.19 2.47 8.58
N GLU A 63 12.37 1.52 8.09
CA GLU A 63 12.19 0.19 8.70
C GLU A 63 13.43 -0.71 8.52
N ASP A 64 13.92 -0.86 7.28
CA ASP A 64 15.13 -1.62 6.97
C ASP A 64 15.73 -1.14 5.63
N SER A 65 16.72 -0.26 5.72
CA SER A 65 17.36 0.35 4.55
C SER A 65 18.10 -0.66 3.66
N LYS A 66 18.50 -1.82 4.19
CA LYS A 66 19.18 -2.88 3.41
C LYS A 66 18.15 -3.66 2.58
N LYS A 67 17.00 -3.97 3.18
CA LYS A 67 15.90 -4.69 2.51
C LYS A 67 15.13 -3.80 1.53
N TYR A 68 14.88 -2.55 1.92
CA TYR A 68 14.03 -1.58 1.21
C TYR A 68 14.80 -0.38 0.67
N HIS A 69 15.94 -0.64 0.03
CA HIS A 69 16.69 0.42 -0.63
C HIS A 69 15.83 1.19 -1.63
N LYS A 70 15.90 2.53 -1.65
CA LYS A 70 15.00 3.41 -2.41
C LYS A 70 14.81 2.99 -3.87
N ASN A 71 15.91 2.75 -4.58
CA ASN A 71 15.88 2.32 -5.99
C ASN A 71 15.18 0.97 -6.19
N LYS A 72 15.28 0.05 -5.22
CA LYS A 72 14.60 -1.24 -5.25
C LYS A 72 13.10 -1.05 -5.08
N VAL A 73 12.68 -0.27 -4.08
CA VAL A 73 11.25 0.02 -3.84
C VAL A 73 10.63 0.72 -5.06
N GLN A 74 11.30 1.71 -5.63
CA GLN A 74 10.84 2.38 -6.86
C GLN A 74 10.70 1.42 -8.05
N ARG A 75 11.66 0.50 -8.22
CA ARG A 75 11.58 -0.54 -9.25
C ARG A 75 10.37 -1.44 -9.03
N GLU A 76 10.13 -1.87 -7.80
CA GLU A 76 8.99 -2.73 -7.48
C GLU A 76 7.65 -2.00 -7.65
N ILE A 77 7.54 -0.72 -7.28
CA ILE A 77 6.37 0.11 -7.59
C ILE A 77 6.09 0.09 -9.09
N LYS A 78 7.10 0.34 -9.92
CA LYS A 78 6.95 0.30 -11.39
C LYS A 78 6.47 -1.07 -11.88
N ILE A 79 7.05 -2.17 -11.38
CA ILE A 79 6.63 -3.54 -11.74
C ILE A 79 5.17 -3.80 -11.34
N LEU A 80 4.75 -3.35 -10.16
CA LEU A 80 3.38 -3.50 -9.68
C LEU A 80 2.40 -2.67 -10.53
N THR A 81 2.79 -1.47 -10.95
CA THR A 81 2.00 -0.61 -11.85
C THR A 81 1.85 -1.26 -13.23
N GLU A 82 2.93 -1.77 -13.82
CA GLU A 82 2.90 -2.47 -15.12
C GLU A 82 2.03 -3.73 -15.09
N LYS A 83 1.91 -4.38 -13.93
CA LYS A 83 1.03 -5.55 -13.72
C LYS A 83 -0.43 -5.18 -13.43
N GLY A 84 -0.77 -3.90 -13.33
CA GLY A 84 -2.11 -3.43 -12.96
C GLY A 84 -2.51 -3.82 -11.53
N ILE A 85 -1.53 -3.98 -10.64
CA ILE A 85 -1.74 -4.29 -9.22
C ILE A 85 -1.94 -3.00 -8.42
N ILE A 86 -1.20 -1.96 -8.81
CA ILE A 86 -1.37 -0.61 -8.32
C ILE A 86 -1.59 0.32 -9.51
N THR A 87 -2.24 1.45 -9.31
CA THR A 87 -2.53 2.43 -10.37
C THR A 87 -2.13 3.83 -9.92
N GLU A 88 -1.42 4.55 -10.79
CA GLU A 88 -1.09 5.96 -10.57
C GLU A 88 -2.39 6.77 -10.57
N ILE A 89 -2.65 7.50 -9.49
CA ILE A 89 -3.79 8.41 -9.38
C ILE A 89 -3.39 9.88 -9.46
N LYS A 90 -2.11 10.17 -9.20
CA LYS A 90 -1.57 11.53 -9.20
C LYS A 90 -0.09 11.48 -9.50
N ARG A 91 0.38 12.43 -10.33
CA ARG A 91 1.78 12.51 -10.74
C ARG A 91 2.63 13.46 -9.90
N ARG A 92 1.99 14.45 -9.25
CA ARG A 92 2.66 15.51 -8.46
C ARG A 92 1.83 15.88 -7.23
N PRO A 93 2.19 15.41 -6.03
CA PRO A 93 3.17 14.36 -5.77
C PRO A 93 2.75 13.02 -6.40
N LEU A 94 3.72 12.15 -6.70
CA LEU A 94 3.44 10.82 -7.24
C LEU A 94 2.71 9.98 -6.19
N GLN A 95 1.62 9.34 -6.60
CA GLN A 95 0.76 8.59 -5.72
C GLN A 95 0.07 7.46 -6.47
N HIS A 96 0.04 6.30 -5.83
CA HIS A 96 -0.64 5.11 -6.33
C HIS A 96 -1.73 4.64 -5.37
N LEU A 97 -2.68 3.87 -5.90
CA LEU A 97 -3.62 3.07 -5.12
C LEU A 97 -3.47 1.60 -5.47
N VAL A 98 -3.70 0.73 -4.49
CA VAL A 98 -3.88 -0.70 -4.73
C VAL A 98 -5.25 -0.98 -5.36
N ASP A 99 -5.27 -1.93 -6.28
CA ASP A 99 -6.50 -2.45 -6.90
C ASP A 99 -7.41 -3.13 -5.86
N ASP A 100 -8.73 -2.97 -6.02
CA ASP A 100 -9.74 -3.47 -5.08
C ASP A 100 -9.73 -5.00 -4.91
N ARG A 101 -9.17 -5.76 -5.87
CA ARG A 101 -9.03 -7.21 -5.78
C ARG A 101 -8.14 -7.67 -4.63
N TYR A 102 -7.33 -6.77 -4.06
CA TYR A 102 -6.44 -7.04 -2.93
C TYR A 102 -6.96 -6.50 -1.60
N LEU A 103 -8.12 -5.83 -1.58
CA LEU A 103 -8.79 -5.39 -0.37
C LEU A 103 -9.71 -6.49 0.15
#